data_AF-A0A9D4DRV5-F1
#
_entry.id   AF-A0A9D4DRV5-F1
#
_cell.length_a   1.000
_cell.length_b   1.000
_cell.length_c   1.000
_cell.angle_alpha   90.00
_cell.angle_beta   90.00
_cell.angle_gamma   90.00
#
_symmetry.space_group_name_H-M   'P 1'
#
loop_
_entity.id
_entity.type
_entity.pdbx_description
1 polymer ?
#
loop_
_entity_poly.entity_id
_entity_poly.type
_entity_poly.pdbx_seq_one_letter_code
_entity_poly.pdbx_strand_id
1 'polypeptide(L)'
;MLLLLLLVLLLLLLLLLLLLLLLLLLLLLLLLLLLLLLLLPLLLLLLLLLLLLLLLLLLLLVLLLLVLLPPPPPPPPPPRLLLLLLLLLPLLLLLLPLLLLLLLLLLPLLLLLLLLLLLLLLLLLLLLLLLLLLLLLLLLLLLLLLLQLLQLLLLLLLLLLLLLLLLLLLLLLLLLHHHHHHHHHSQ
;
A
#
# COMPACT_ATOMS: atom_id res chain seq x y z
N MET A 1 -7.68 4.75 40.49
CA MET A 1 -6.62 3.89 39.90
C MET A 1 -7.05 3.23 38.59
N LEU A 2 -8.21 2.54 38.55
CA LEU A 2 -8.67 1.80 37.35
C LEU A 2 -8.92 2.69 36.12
N LEU A 3 -9.52 3.87 36.29
CA LEU A 3 -9.74 4.83 35.19
C LEU A 3 -8.44 5.40 34.60
N LEU A 4 -7.42 5.62 35.44
CA LEU A 4 -6.09 6.05 34.99
C LEU A 4 -5.43 4.95 34.15
N LEU A 5 -5.51 3.70 34.62
CA LEU A 5 -4.97 2.54 33.90
C LEU A 5 -5.64 2.36 32.53
N LEU A 6 -6.96 2.54 32.46
CA LEU A 6 -7.72 2.52 31.20
C LEU A 6 -7.25 3.61 30.23
N LEU A 7 -7.10 4.83 30.72
CA LEU A 7 -6.64 5.97 29.91
C LEU A 7 -5.24 5.71 29.34
N VAL A 8 -4.31 5.22 30.18
CA VAL A 8 -2.94 4.89 29.76
C VAL A 8 -2.95 3.78 28.70
N LEU A 9 -3.77 2.74 28.88
CA LEU A 9 -3.92 1.66 27.91
C LEU A 9 -4.45 2.19 26.57
N LEU A 10 -5.50 3.03 26.59
CA LEU A 10 -6.07 3.64 25.39
C LEU A 10 -5.02 4.48 24.64
N LEU A 11 -4.24 5.28 25.37
CA LEU A 11 -3.20 6.12 24.79
C LEU A 11 -2.07 5.29 24.18
N LEU A 12 -1.65 4.21 24.84
CA LEU A 12 -0.68 3.25 24.29
C LEU A 12 -1.21 2.57 23.02
N LEU A 13 -2.49 2.18 23.00
CA LEU A 13 -3.14 1.58 21.85
C LEU A 13 -3.22 2.55 20.66
N LEU A 14 -3.58 3.81 20.92
CA LEU A 14 -3.60 4.85 19.89
C LEU A 14 -2.19 5.13 19.33
N LEU A 15 -1.19 5.20 20.19
CA LEU A 15 0.21 5.37 19.80
C LEU A 15 0.69 4.19 18.93
N LEU A 16 0.36 2.96 19.33
CA LEU A 16 0.67 1.75 18.56
C LEU A 16 0.04 1.80 17.17
N LEU A 17 -1.24 2.20 17.09
CA LEU A 17 -1.96 2.34 15.82
C LEU A 17 -1.29 3.39 14.91
N LEU A 18 -0.93 4.55 15.47
CA LEU A 18 -0.24 5.61 14.75
C LEU A 18 1.12 5.13 14.21
N LEU A 19 1.90 4.45 15.06
CA LEU A 19 3.19 3.89 14.68
C LEU A 19 3.05 2.88 13.53
N LEU A 20 2.05 2.00 13.62
CA LEU A 20 1.75 1.00 12.61
C LEU A 20 1.32 1.62 11.28
N LEU A 21 0.51 2.68 11.32
CA LEU A 21 0.14 3.45 10.14
C LEU A 21 1.36 4.14 9.50
N LEU A 22 2.21 4.75 10.31
CA LEU A 22 3.44 5.39 9.83
C LEU A 22 4.39 4.37 9.19
N LEU A 23 4.55 3.20 9.80
CA LEU A 23 5.35 2.10 9.27
C LEU A 23 4.81 1.64 7.91
N LEU A 24 3.48 1.48 7.79
CA LEU A 24 2.83 1.13 6.53
C LEU A 24 3.11 2.19 5.45
N LEU A 25 2.95 3.47 5.78
CA LEU A 25 3.19 4.57 4.84
C LEU A 25 4.66 4.57 4.36
N LEU A 26 5.61 4.40 5.28
CA LEU A 26 7.03 4.32 4.98
C LEU A 26 7.32 3.14 4.05
N LEU A 27 6.76 1.97 4.34
CA LEU A 27 6.96 0.78 3.53
C LEU A 27 6.35 0.95 2.13
N LEU A 28 5.17 1.56 2.02
CA LEU A 28 4.54 1.85 0.74
C LEU A 28 5.38 2.85 -0.08
N LEU A 29 5.93 3.88 0.56
CA LEU A 29 6.84 4.83 -0.08
C LEU A 29 8.12 4.15 -0.57
N LEU A 30 8.72 3.29 0.26
CA LEU A 30 9.92 2.51 -0.10
C LEU A 30 9.62 1.61 -1.31
N LEU A 31 8.48 0.93 -1.30
CA LEU A 31 8.04 0.05 -2.38
C LEU A 31 7.81 0.82 -3.68
N LEU A 32 7.19 2.01 -3.61
CA LEU A 32 7.03 2.91 -4.75
C LEU A 32 8.38 3.37 -5.31
N LEU A 33 9.31 3.74 -4.43
CA LEU A 33 10.66 4.17 -4.81
C LEU A 33 11.42 3.02 -5.50
N LEU A 34 11.35 1.81 -4.95
CA LEU A 34 11.94 0.61 -5.53
C LEU A 34 11.37 0.33 -6.92
N LEU A 35 10.04 0.42 -7.04
CA LEU A 35 9.34 0.26 -8.31
C LEU A 35 9.82 1.28 -9.35
N LEU A 36 9.90 2.56 -8.97
CA LEU A 36 10.39 3.63 -9.83
C LEU A 36 11.83 3.38 -10.27
N LEU A 37 12.72 3.02 -9.33
CA LEU A 37 14.12 2.73 -9.60
C LEU A 37 14.29 1.58 -10.60
N LEU A 38 13.43 0.57 -10.48
CA LEU A 38 13.46 -0.62 -11.34
C LEU A 38 12.84 -0.36 -12.73
N LEU A 39 11.79 0.47 -12.81
CA LEU A 39 11.14 0.82 -14.07
C LEU A 39 11.91 1.86 -14.90
N LEU A 40 12.60 2.81 -14.24
CA LEU A 40 13.32 3.90 -14.92
C LEU A 40 14.32 3.43 -15.98
N PRO A 41 15.28 2.51 -15.71
CA PRO A 41 16.24 2.06 -16.71
C PRO A 41 15.56 1.33 -17.87
N LEU A 42 14.47 0.59 -17.60
CA LEU A 42 13.70 -0.08 -18.64
C LEU A 42 12.97 0.93 -19.54
N LEU A 43 12.39 1.98 -18.97
CA LEU A 43 11.74 3.05 -19.73
C LEU A 43 12.74 3.79 -20.62
N LEU A 44 13.94 4.08 -20.10
CA LEU A 44 15.03 4.67 -20.89
C LEU A 44 15.48 3.75 -22.03
N LEU A 45 15.58 2.44 -21.77
CA LEU A 45 15.97 1.46 -22.78
C LEU A 45 14.89 1.30 -23.87
N LEU A 46 13.62 1.29 -23.48
CA LEU A 46 12.48 1.29 -24.41
C LEU A 46 12.48 2.56 -25.27
N LEU A 47 12.71 3.73 -24.67
CA LEU A 47 12.79 5.01 -25.37
C LEU A 47 13.93 5.00 -26.40
N LEU A 48 15.10 4.48 -26.03
CA LEU A 48 16.24 4.35 -26.93
C LEU A 48 15.93 3.41 -28.10
N LEU A 49 15.29 2.27 -27.83
CA LEU A 49 14.85 1.33 -28.85
C LEU A 49 13.84 1.96 -29.83
N LEU A 50 12.87 2.71 -29.29
CA LEU A 50 11.88 3.45 -30.10
C LEU A 50 12.58 4.47 -31.00
N LEU A 51 13.53 5.23 -30.47
CA LEU A 51 14.27 6.23 -31.23
C LEU A 51 15.10 5.60 -32.36
N LEU A 52 15.75 4.46 -32.08
CA LEU A 52 16.52 3.71 -33.06
C LEU A 52 15.62 3.12 -34.16
N LEU A 53 14.45 2.60 -33.79
CA LEU A 53 13.45 2.11 -34.75
C LEU A 53 12.87 3.25 -35.61
N LEU A 54 12.60 4.41 -35.01
CA LEU A 54 12.16 5.61 -35.74
C LEU A 54 13.22 6.07 -36.74
N LEU A 55 14.49 6.11 -36.32
CA LEU A 55 15.62 6.46 -37.19
C LEU A 55 15.71 5.48 -38.38
N LEU A 56 15.58 4.17 -38.11
CA LEU A 56 15.58 3.13 -39.14
C LEU A 56 14.42 3.32 -40.12
N LEU A 57 13.21 3.59 -39.61
CA LEU A 57 12.02 3.82 -40.43
C LEU A 57 12.18 5.08 -41.29
N LEU A 58 12.69 6.18 -40.73
CA LEU A 58 12.98 7.41 -41.46
C LEU A 58 14.01 7.17 -42.57
N LEU A 59 15.08 6.43 -42.25
CA LEU A 59 16.12 6.09 -43.21
C LEU A 59 15.56 5.26 -44.37
N LEU A 60 14.73 4.25 -44.06
CA LEU A 60 14.07 3.41 -45.05
C LEU A 60 13.08 4.21 -45.90
N LEU A 61 12.34 5.16 -45.29
CA LEU A 61 11.44 6.07 -46.00
C LEU A 61 12.21 6.98 -46.96
N VAL A 62 13.32 7.58 -46.53
CA VAL A 62 14.19 8.40 -47.40
C VAL A 62 14.70 7.57 -48.57
N LEU A 63 15.16 6.35 -48.32
CA LEU A 63 15.63 5.44 -49.36
C LEU A 63 14.51 5.08 -50.35
N LEU A 64 13.31 4.79 -49.84
CA LEU A 64 12.12 4.53 -50.66
C LEU A 64 11.75 5.73 -51.52
N LEU A 65 11.75 6.95 -50.95
CA LEU A 65 11.46 8.19 -51.67
C LEU A 65 12.48 8.44 -52.80
N LEU A 66 13.77 8.20 -52.53
CA LEU A 66 14.83 8.30 -53.55
C LEU A 66 14.62 7.31 -54.71
N VAL A 67 14.01 6.16 -54.46
CA VAL A 67 13.70 5.15 -55.49
C VAL A 67 12.40 5.47 -56.26
N LEU A 68 11.38 5.99 -55.58
CA LEU A 68 10.04 6.23 -56.14
C LEU A 68 9.88 7.58 -56.85
N LEU A 69 10.68 8.61 -56.49
CA LEU A 69 10.64 9.90 -57.17
C LEU A 69 11.15 9.71 -58.61
N PRO A 70 10.35 10.00 -59.65
CA PRO A 70 10.83 9.96 -61.03
C PRO A 70 11.99 10.94 -61.15
N PRO A 71 13.16 10.50 -61.64
CA PRO A 71 14.30 11.39 -61.71
C PRO A 71 13.95 12.56 -62.64
N PRO A 72 14.17 13.83 -62.26
CA PRO A 72 14.35 14.85 -63.27
C PRO A 72 15.48 14.36 -64.20
N PRO A 73 15.40 14.56 -65.54
CA PRO A 73 16.43 14.08 -66.48
C PRO A 73 17.83 14.47 -65.95
N PRO A 74 18.64 13.49 -65.50
CA PRO A 74 19.72 13.80 -64.56
C PRO A 74 21.05 14.10 -65.27
N PRO A 75 21.86 15.08 -64.83
CA PRO A 75 23.30 14.95 -64.91
C PRO A 75 23.75 13.74 -64.06
N PRO A 76 24.87 13.07 -64.37
CA PRO A 76 25.29 11.84 -63.69
C PRO A 76 25.24 12.02 -62.16
N PRO A 77 24.65 11.07 -61.40
CA PRO A 77 24.54 11.18 -59.97
C PRO A 77 25.94 11.41 -59.40
N PRO A 78 26.13 12.44 -58.55
CA PRO A 78 27.44 12.73 -58.02
C PRO A 78 27.94 11.48 -57.29
N PRO A 79 29.17 11.00 -57.58
CA PRO A 79 29.69 9.72 -57.08
C PRO A 79 29.63 9.61 -55.54
N ARG A 80 29.58 10.75 -54.84
CA ARG A 80 29.39 10.85 -53.39
C ARG A 80 28.07 10.25 -52.90
N LEU A 81 26.96 10.36 -53.65
CA LEU A 81 25.67 9.80 -53.24
C LEU A 81 25.63 8.28 -53.40
N LEU A 82 26.23 7.75 -54.47
CA LEU A 82 26.36 6.30 -54.67
C LEU A 82 27.25 5.67 -53.59
N LEU A 83 28.35 6.33 -53.23
CA LEU A 83 29.20 5.91 -52.11
C LEU A 83 28.45 5.92 -50.77
N LEU A 84 27.63 6.94 -50.52
CA LEU A 84 26.79 7.02 -49.32
C LEU A 84 25.79 5.87 -49.25
N LEU A 85 25.12 5.56 -50.36
CA LEU A 85 24.12 4.49 -50.44
C LEU A 85 24.77 3.10 -50.30
N LEU A 86 25.94 2.91 -50.91
CA LEU A 86 26.75 1.70 -50.79
C LEU A 86 27.26 1.48 -49.36
N LEU A 87 27.57 2.55 -48.62
CA LEU A 87 27.93 2.49 -47.20
C LEU A 87 26.73 2.26 -46.29
N LEU A 88 25.57 2.83 -46.63
CA LEU A 88 24.36 2.75 -45.81
C LEU A 88 23.70 1.37 -45.84
N LEU A 89 23.66 0.72 -47.01
CA LEU A 89 23.03 -0.59 -47.17
C LEU A 89 23.59 -1.67 -46.22
N PRO A 90 24.91 -1.95 -46.15
CA PRO A 90 25.46 -2.94 -45.24
C PRO A 90 25.25 -2.56 -43.76
N LEU A 91 25.24 -1.26 -43.46
CA LEU A 91 24.97 -0.77 -42.11
C LEU A 91 23.53 -1.06 -41.69
N LEU A 92 22.57 -0.88 -42.61
CA LEU A 92 21.14 -1.20 -42.40
C LEU A 92 20.94 -2.72 -42.25
N LEU A 93 21.62 -3.52 -43.09
CA LEU A 93 21.63 -4.98 -43.03
C LEU A 93 22.21 -5.52 -41.71
N LEU A 94 23.16 -4.81 -41.11
CA LEU A 94 23.75 -5.15 -39.81
C LEU A 94 22.88 -4.69 -38.64
N LEU A 95 22.18 -3.57 -38.78
CA LEU A 95 21.34 -2.98 -37.74
C LEU A 95 20.07 -3.82 -37.48
N LEU A 96 19.47 -4.41 -38.52
CA LEU A 96 18.28 -5.26 -38.39
C LEU A 96 18.48 -6.49 -37.46
N PRO A 97 19.49 -7.37 -37.66
CA PRO A 97 19.71 -8.52 -36.77
C PRO A 97 20.12 -8.08 -35.36
N LEU A 98 20.84 -6.96 -35.21
CA LEU A 98 21.12 -6.38 -33.89
C LEU A 98 19.85 -5.95 -33.17
N LEU A 99 18.92 -5.30 -33.87
CA LEU A 99 17.62 -4.91 -33.31
C LEU A 99 16.80 -6.13 -32.89
N LEU A 100 16.79 -7.18 -33.72
CA LEU A 100 16.10 -8.44 -33.39
C LEU A 100 16.73 -9.14 -32.18
N LEU A 101 18.06 -9.19 -32.10
CA LEU A 101 18.78 -9.73 -30.95
C LEU A 101 18.51 -8.93 -29.68
N LEU A 102 18.49 -7.59 -29.78
CA LEU A 102 18.15 -6.71 -28.68
C LEU A 102 16.71 -6.97 -28.21
N LEU A 103 15.75 -7.06 -29.13
CA LEU A 103 14.35 -7.40 -28.81
C LEU A 103 14.24 -8.76 -28.11
N LEU A 104 14.94 -9.78 -28.63
CA LEU A 104 14.95 -11.13 -28.09
C LEU A 104 15.53 -11.15 -26.66
N LEU A 105 16.55 -10.34 -26.38
CA LEU A 105 17.14 -10.20 -25.05
C LEU A 105 16.26 -9.38 -24.09
N LEU A 106 15.52 -8.41 -24.62
CA LEU A 106 14.63 -7.54 -23.86
C LEU A 106 13.36 -8.29 -23.41
N LEU A 107 12.84 -9.20 -24.23
CA LEU A 107 11.63 -9.99 -23.91
C LEU A 107 11.71 -10.75 -22.56
N PRO A 108 12.74 -11.58 -22.27
CA PRO A 108 12.84 -12.27 -21.00
C PRO A 108 13.05 -11.29 -19.83
N LEU A 109 13.73 -10.15 -20.05
CA LEU A 109 13.89 -9.11 -19.02
C LEU A 109 12.54 -8.46 -18.68
N LEU A 110 11.70 -8.18 -19.67
CA LEU A 110 10.33 -7.69 -19.46
C LEU A 110 9.47 -8.71 -18.70
N LEU A 111 9.59 -9.99 -19.04
CA LEU A 111 8.85 -11.05 -18.37
C LEU A 111 9.31 -11.22 -16.91
N LEU A 112 10.62 -11.16 -16.66
CA LEU A 112 11.19 -11.17 -15.32
C LEU A 112 10.72 -9.96 -14.51
N LEU A 113 10.75 -8.77 -15.12
CA LEU A 113 10.22 -7.54 -14.53
C LEU A 113 8.74 -7.68 -14.16
N LEU A 114 7.92 -8.18 -15.08
CA LEU A 114 6.49 -8.40 -14.85
C LEU A 114 6.26 -9.38 -13.69
N LEU A 115 7.02 -10.47 -13.65
CA LEU A 115 6.96 -11.45 -12.56
C LEU A 115 7.38 -10.84 -11.23
N LEU A 116 8.44 -10.02 -11.21
CA LEU A 116 8.88 -9.31 -10.01
C LEU A 116 7.84 -8.30 -9.55
N LEU A 117 7.21 -7.56 -10.47
CA LEU A 117 6.09 -6.67 -10.19
C LEU A 117 4.91 -7.42 -9.57
N LEU A 118 4.53 -8.56 -10.15
CA LEU A 118 3.45 -9.41 -9.64
C LEU A 118 3.76 -9.92 -8.24
N LEU A 119 5.00 -10.37 -8.01
CA LEU A 119 5.45 -10.83 -6.70
C LEU A 119 5.43 -9.70 -5.66
N LEU A 120 5.89 -8.51 -6.04
CA LEU A 120 5.86 -7.31 -5.20
C LEU A 120 4.42 -6.93 -4.83
N LEU A 121 3.50 -6.97 -5.80
CA LEU A 121 2.07 -6.72 -5.59
C LEU A 121 1.45 -7.75 -4.65
N LEU A 122 1.77 -9.04 -4.84
CA LEU A 122 1.30 -10.11 -3.97
C LEU A 122 1.81 -9.94 -2.53
N LEU A 123 3.09 -9.59 -2.37
CA LEU A 123 3.69 -9.31 -1.08
C LEU A 123 3.00 -8.12 -0.39
N LEU A 124 2.74 -7.04 -1.14
CA LEU A 124 2.01 -5.88 -0.64
C LEU A 124 0.59 -6.26 -0.19
N LEU A 125 -0.12 -7.05 -0.99
CA LEU A 125 -1.47 -7.55 -0.66
C LEU A 125 -1.45 -8.40 0.61
N LEU A 126 -0.48 -9.31 0.74
CA LEU A 126 -0.31 -10.15 1.92
C LEU A 126 -0.03 -9.30 3.17
N LEU A 127 0.85 -8.30 3.05
CA LEU A 127 1.16 -7.39 4.14
C LEU A 127 -0.09 -6.59 4.56
N LEU A 128 -0.85 -6.08 3.59
CA LEU A 128 -2.10 -5.35 3.85
C LEU A 128 -3.12 -6.26 4.57
N LEU A 129 -3.26 -7.50 4.13
CA LEU A 129 -4.13 -8.49 4.76
C LEU A 129 -3.71 -8.76 6.22
N LEU A 130 -2.41 -8.96 6.44
CA LEU A 130 -1.86 -9.17 7.79
C LEU A 130 -2.12 -7.96 8.69
N LEU A 131 -1.95 -6.76 8.16
CA LEU A 131 -2.23 -5.51 8.86
C LEU A 131 -3.70 -5.40 9.24
N LEU A 132 -4.60 -5.69 8.30
CA LEU A 132 -6.04 -5.68 8.52
C LEU A 132 -6.44 -6.68 9.59
N LEU A 133 -5.86 -7.89 9.55
CA LEU A 133 -6.09 -8.93 10.56
C LEU A 133 -5.63 -8.46 11.94
N LEU A 134 -4.45 -7.85 12.03
CA LEU A 134 -3.92 -7.32 13.29
C LEU A 134 -4.79 -6.17 13.82
N LEU A 135 -5.26 -5.28 12.95
CA LEU A 135 -6.20 -4.21 13.31
C LEU A 135 -7.53 -4.79 13.84
N LEU A 136 -8.06 -5.81 13.18
CA LEU A 136 -9.28 -6.50 13.60
C LEU A 136 -9.09 -7.15 14.98
N LEU A 137 -7.95 -7.82 15.20
CA LEU A 137 -7.62 -8.43 16.49
C LEU A 137 -7.51 -7.36 17.59
N LEU A 138 -6.85 -6.24 17.30
CA LEU A 138 -6.74 -5.10 18.21
C LEU A 138 -8.12 -4.54 18.58
N LEU A 139 -8.99 -4.38 17.58
CA LEU A 139 -10.36 -3.92 17.77
C LEU A 139 -11.17 -4.90 18.64
N LEU A 140 -11.05 -6.20 18.37
CA LEU A 140 -11.70 -7.25 19.15
C LEU A 140 -11.25 -7.22 20.61
N LEU A 141 -9.94 -7.07 20.84
CA LEU A 141 -9.37 -6.97 22.19
C LEU A 141 -9.88 -5.71 22.91
N LEU A 142 -9.95 -4.58 22.22
CA LEU A 142 -10.53 -3.34 22.76
C LEU A 142 -12.01 -3.53 23.14
N LEU A 143 -12.80 -4.17 22.27
CA LEU A 143 -14.21 -4.46 22.53
C LEU A 143 -14.38 -5.36 23.76
N LEU A 144 -13.56 -6.41 23.87
CA LEU A 144 -13.59 -7.33 25.01
C LEU A 144 -13.27 -6.60 26.31
N LEU A 145 -12.25 -5.73 26.29
CA LEU A 145 -11.88 -4.94 27.45
C LEU A 145 -12.98 -3.95 27.85
N LEU A 146 -13.62 -3.31 26.88
CA LEU A 146 -14.77 -2.43 27.13
C LEU A 146 -15.93 -3.21 27.77
N LEU A 147 -16.22 -4.42 27.28
CA LEU A 147 -17.26 -5.27 27.81
C LEU A 147 -16.97 -5.70 29.25
N GLN A 148 -15.73 -6.06 29.56
CA GLN A 148 -15.30 -6.37 30.93
C GLN A 148 -15.44 -5.16 31.87
N LEU A 149 -15.07 -3.96 31.39
CA LEU A 149 -15.26 -2.72 32.15
C LEU A 149 -16.74 -2.46 32.44
N LEU A 150 -17.61 -2.63 31.45
CA LEU A 150 -19.06 -2.48 31.61
C LEU A 150 -19.61 -3.47 32.63
N GLN A 151 -19.18 -4.73 32.59
CA GLN A 151 -19.57 -5.75 33.57
C GLN A 151 -19.14 -5.38 35.00
N LEU A 152 -17.90 -4.91 35.19
CA LEU A 152 -17.42 -4.45 36.49
C LEU A 152 -18.23 -3.27 37.01
N LEU A 153 -18.56 -2.31 36.15
CA LEU A 153 -19.38 -1.15 36.51
C LEU A 153 -20.80 -1.56 36.92
N LEU A 154 -21.40 -2.51 36.20
CA LEU A 154 -22.72 -3.06 36.53
C LEU A 154 -22.70 -3.80 37.87
N LEU A 155 -21.66 -4.59 38.14
CA LEU A 155 -21.49 -5.28 39.42
C LEU A 155 -21.33 -4.28 40.57
N LEU A 156 -20.53 -3.24 40.39
CA LEU A 156 -20.36 -2.17 41.37
C LEU A 156 -21.69 -1.46 41.66
N LEU A 157 -22.46 -1.14 40.62
CA LEU A 157 -23.79 -0.52 40.75
C LEU A 157 -24.74 -1.42 41.54
N LEU A 158 -24.75 -2.72 41.25
CA LEU A 158 -25.59 -3.70 41.95
C LEU A 158 -25.18 -3.82 43.44
N LEU A 159 -23.88 -3.83 43.74
CA LEU A 159 -23.38 -3.83 45.11
C LEU A 159 -23.81 -2.57 45.87
N LEU A 160 -23.69 -1.40 45.24
CA LEU A 160 -24.12 -0.12 45.83
C LEU A 160 -25.62 -0.14 46.15
N LEU A 161 -26.44 -0.64 45.22
CA LEU A 161 -27.88 -0.75 45.40
C LEU A 161 -28.25 -1.71 46.53
N LEU A 162 -27.56 -2.86 46.62
CA LEU A 162 -27.71 -3.80 47.72
C LEU A 162 -27.38 -3.15 49.07
N LEU A 163 -26.25 -2.43 49.15
CA LEU A 163 -25.82 -1.75 50.37
C LEU A 163 -26.83 -0.67 50.79
N LEU A 164 -27.33 0.12 49.84
CA LEU A 164 -28.38 1.11 50.09
C LEU A 164 -29.65 0.45 50.66
N LEU A 165 -30.08 -0.67 50.06
CA LEU A 165 -31.25 -1.42 50.52
C LEU A 165 -31.06 -1.96 51.93
N LEU A 166 -29.87 -2.48 52.24
CA LEU A 166 -29.53 -3.01 53.57
C LEU A 166 -29.51 -1.89 54.62
N LEU A 167 -28.97 -0.72 54.27
CA LEU A 167 -28.99 0.46 55.14
C LEU A 167 -30.41 0.97 55.38
N LEU A 168 -31.27 0.99 54.35
CA LEU A 168 -32.67 1.37 54.48
C LEU A 168 -33.43 0.39 55.37
N LEU A 169 -33.18 -0.91 55.23
CA LEU A 169 -33.77 -1.94 56.08
C LEU A 169 -33.32 -1.81 57.55
N LEU A 170 -32.03 -1.54 57.78
CA LEU A 170 -31.51 -1.30 59.13
C LEU A 170 -32.12 -0.04 59.77
N LEU A 171 -32.27 1.04 59.01
CA LEU A 171 -32.92 2.26 59.47
C LEU A 171 -34.40 2.02 59.82
N LEU A 172 -35.10 1.23 59.01
CA LEU A 172 -36.48 0.83 59.29
C LEU A 172 -36.60 -0.01 60.56
N LEU A 173 -35.68 -0.96 60.79
CA LEU A 173 -35.62 -1.75 62.03
C LEU A 173 -35.36 -0.88 63.26
N LEU A 174 -34.42 0.07 63.17
CA LEU A 174 -34.15 1.01 64.26
C LEU A 174 -35.37 1.87 64.59
N LEU A 175 -36.08 2.35 63.57
CA LEU A 175 -37.28 3.16 63.74
C LEU A 175 -38.41 2.37 64.41
N LEU A 176 -38.62 1.11 63.99
CA LEU A 176 -39.58 0.20 64.63
C LEU A 176 -39.21 -0.09 66.09
N HIS A 177 -37.93 -0.36 66.37
CA HIS A 177 -37.45 -0.63 67.72
C HIS A 177 -37.64 0.58 68.65
N HIS A 178 -37.33 1.77 68.16
CA HIS A 178 -37.53 3.02 68.90
C HIS A 178 -39.02 3.26 69.21
N HIS A 179 -39.90 3.04 68.24
CA HIS A 179 -41.34 3.19 68.45
C HIS A 179 -41.89 2.21 69.49
N HIS A 180 -41.41 0.96 69.47
CA HIS A 180 -41.81 -0.06 70.44
C HIS A 180 -41.35 0.27 71.87
N HIS A 181 -40.14 0.81 72.03
CA HIS A 181 -39.65 1.24 73.34
C HIS A 181 -40.44 2.42 73.91
N HIS A 182 -40.81 3.39 73.07
CA HIS A 182 -41.63 4.53 73.53
C HIS A 182 -43.03 4.11 73.96
N HIS A 183 -43.67 3.14 73.30
CA HIS A 183 -44.99 2.66 73.69
C HIS A 183 -45.02 1.92 75.04
N HIS A 184 -43.95 1.19 75.39
CA HIS A 184 -43.90 0.48 76.68
C HIS A 184 -43.62 1.39 77.89
N HIS A 185 -43.03 2.56 77.70
CA HIS A 185 -42.79 3.51 78.80
C HIS A 185 -43.94 4.49 79.05
N SER A 186 -44.97 4.49 78.20
CA SER A 186 -46.15 5.35 78.32
C SER A 186 -47.39 4.67 78.95
N GLN A 187 -47.23 3.48 79.54
CA GLN A 187 -48.23 2.79 80.39
C GLN A 187 -47.74 2.76 81.83
#